data_AF-A0A0F2NJQ0-F1
#
_entry.id   AF-A0A0F2NJQ0-F1
#
_cell.length_a   1.000
_cell.length_b   1.000
_cell.length_c   1.000
_cell.angle_alpha   90.00
_cell.angle_beta   90.00
_cell.angle_gamma   90.00
#
_symmetry.space_group_name_H-M   'P 1'
#
loop_
_entity.id
_entity.type
_entity.pdbx_description
1 polymer ?
#
loop_
_entity_poly.entity_id
_entity_poly.type
_entity_poly.pdbx_seq_one_letter_code
_entity_poly.pdbx_strand_id
1 'polypeptide(L)'
;MDTPAAERFVNRKQALNWLAAQGYKISQGKFYQDCAAGFPELHRDGSISRFQVMQYGQQLDVSARSVAPDASRENEARKAKADADMAEMKAERMRRDEDAEWLHADQAWAAIAGILGTLRDCIRHHFHAGQNDLVQVAGGDMNRNSEVFEFCDDIVNKAFNEVAGESINVTFEKGGKNE
;
A
#
# COMPACT_ATOMS: atom_id res chain seq x y z
N MET A 1 16.98 -55.49 -49.51
CA MET A 1 17.52 -55.01 -48.22
C MET A 1 16.53 -55.39 -47.15
N ASP A 2 16.86 -56.43 -46.37
CA ASP A 2 16.06 -56.86 -45.22
C ASP A 2 16.07 -55.77 -44.14
N THR A 3 14.88 -55.40 -43.67
CA THR A 3 14.72 -54.43 -42.58
C THR A 3 14.73 -55.20 -41.25
N PRO A 4 15.55 -54.82 -40.25
CA PRO A 4 15.58 -55.53 -38.97
C PRO A 4 14.25 -55.35 -38.23
N ALA A 5 13.63 -56.47 -37.88
CA ALA A 5 12.31 -56.58 -37.24
C ALA A 5 12.26 -56.09 -35.76
N ALA A 6 13.13 -55.18 -35.34
CA ALA A 6 13.29 -54.77 -33.94
C ALA A 6 12.95 -53.30 -33.63
N GLU A 7 12.50 -52.51 -34.61
CA GLU A 7 12.26 -51.06 -34.43
C GLU A 7 10.78 -50.63 -34.48
N ARG A 8 9.84 -51.58 -34.36
CA ARG A 8 8.39 -51.31 -34.49
C ARG A 8 7.60 -51.76 -33.27
N PHE A 9 6.59 -50.97 -32.92
CA PHE A 9 5.57 -51.34 -31.95
C PHE A 9 4.52 -52.23 -32.62
N VAL A 10 4.06 -53.26 -31.92
CA VAL A 10 3.10 -54.26 -32.40
C VAL A 10 1.71 -53.65 -32.60
N ASN A 11 1.36 -52.64 -31.80
CA ASN A 11 0.07 -51.96 -31.90
C ASN A 11 0.13 -50.52 -31.36
N ARG A 12 -0.91 -49.73 -31.69
CA ARG A 12 -1.14 -48.36 -31.19
C ARG A 12 -1.07 -48.24 -29.66
N LYS A 13 -1.56 -49.25 -28.94
CA LYS A 13 -1.57 -49.25 -27.47
C LYS A 13 -0.14 -49.31 -26.90
N GLN A 14 0.74 -50.11 -27.50
CA GLN A 14 2.13 -50.22 -27.09
C GLN A 14 2.89 -48.93 -27.36
N ALA A 15 2.65 -48.28 -28.50
CA ALA A 15 3.24 -46.98 -28.83
C ALA A 15 2.79 -45.87 -27.85
N LEU A 16 1.50 -45.82 -27.52
CA LEU A 16 0.96 -44.86 -26.55
C LEU A 16 1.54 -45.06 -25.14
N ASN A 17 1.62 -46.32 -24.68
CA ASN A 17 2.21 -46.64 -23.38
C ASN A 17 3.69 -46.25 -23.32
N TRP A 18 4.42 -46.41 -24.43
CA TRP A 18 5.82 -45.98 -24.52
C TRP A 18 5.94 -44.45 -24.44
N LEU A 19 5.09 -43.70 -25.15
CA LEU A 19 5.05 -42.23 -25.04
C LEU A 19 4.74 -41.76 -23.61
N ALA A 20 3.79 -42.39 -22.93
CA ALA A 20 3.46 -42.09 -21.54
C ALA A 20 4.63 -42.41 -20.60
N ALA A 21 5.33 -43.54 -20.81
CA ALA A 21 6.52 -43.91 -20.03
C ALA A 21 7.71 -42.96 -20.25
N GLN A 22 7.80 -42.32 -21.42
CA GLN A 22 8.78 -41.26 -21.70
C GLN A 22 8.38 -39.88 -21.13
N GLY A 23 7.22 -39.77 -20.47
CA GLY A 23 6.78 -38.54 -19.81
C GLY A 23 5.94 -37.59 -20.69
N TYR A 24 5.58 -38.00 -21.91
CA TYR A 24 4.71 -37.18 -22.77
C TYR A 24 3.26 -37.23 -22.30
N LYS A 25 2.64 -36.06 -22.11
CA LYS A 25 1.24 -35.95 -21.69
C LYS A 25 0.32 -35.93 -22.92
N ILE A 26 -0.19 -37.10 -23.30
CA ILE A 26 -1.16 -37.25 -24.38
C ILE A 26 -2.35 -38.13 -23.98
N SER A 27 -3.56 -37.73 -24.39
CA SER A 27 -4.76 -38.54 -24.20
C SER A 27 -4.87 -39.65 -25.25
N GLN A 28 -5.40 -40.81 -24.85
CA GLN A 28 -5.59 -41.95 -25.74
C GLN A 28 -6.43 -41.57 -26.98
N GLY A 29 -7.51 -40.80 -26.81
CA GLY A 29 -8.36 -40.37 -27.92
C GLY A 29 -7.60 -39.56 -28.97
N LYS A 30 -6.76 -38.61 -28.53
CA LYS A 30 -5.97 -37.76 -29.42
C LYS A 30 -4.94 -38.57 -30.21
N PHE A 31 -4.19 -39.44 -29.54
CA PHE A 31 -3.19 -40.28 -30.21
C PHE A 31 -3.80 -41.16 -31.30
N TYR A 32 -4.98 -41.75 -31.03
CA TYR A 32 -5.65 -42.63 -31.97
C TYR A 32 -6.27 -41.86 -33.15
N GLN A 33 -6.76 -40.64 -32.91
CA GLN A 33 -7.21 -39.73 -33.95
C GLN A 33 -6.05 -39.30 -34.85
N ASP A 34 -4.89 -38.94 -34.28
CA ASP A 34 -3.72 -38.52 -35.05
C ASP A 34 -3.14 -39.68 -35.88
N CYS A 35 -3.10 -40.90 -35.32
CA CYS A 35 -2.77 -42.10 -36.10
C CYS A 35 -3.77 -42.34 -37.26
N ALA A 36 -5.06 -42.05 -37.07
CA ALA A 36 -6.06 -42.16 -38.13
C ALA A 36 -5.95 -41.03 -39.18
N ALA A 37 -5.47 -39.87 -38.76
CA ALA A 37 -5.14 -38.74 -39.64
C ALA A 37 -3.83 -38.96 -40.43
N GLY A 38 -3.10 -40.04 -40.16
CA GLY A 38 -1.96 -40.49 -40.96
C GLY A 38 -0.59 -40.34 -40.28
N PHE A 39 -0.51 -39.86 -39.03
CA PHE A 39 0.77 -39.77 -38.32
C PHE A 39 0.64 -39.92 -36.80
N PRO A 40 1.38 -40.85 -36.16
CA PRO A 40 2.31 -41.83 -36.73
C PRO A 40 1.64 -42.83 -37.70
N GLU A 41 2.38 -43.24 -38.74
CA GLU A 41 1.84 -44.09 -39.82
C GLU A 41 1.58 -45.51 -39.31
N LEU A 42 0.40 -46.05 -39.64
CA LEU A 42 0.04 -47.41 -39.33
C LEU A 42 0.35 -48.31 -40.54
N HIS A 43 1.27 -49.25 -40.37
CA HIS A 43 1.55 -50.23 -41.41
C HIS A 43 0.39 -51.23 -41.56
N ARG A 44 0.32 -51.91 -42.73
CA ARG A 44 -0.75 -52.86 -43.07
C ARG A 44 -0.87 -54.04 -42.08
N ASP A 45 0.20 -54.34 -41.35
CA ASP A 45 0.28 -55.35 -40.29
C ASP A 45 -0.16 -54.83 -38.90
N GLY A 46 -0.56 -53.56 -38.80
CA GLY A 46 -0.94 -52.91 -37.55
C GLY A 46 0.23 -52.42 -36.70
N SER A 47 1.46 -52.57 -37.20
CA SER A 47 2.68 -52.10 -36.52
C SER A 47 2.93 -50.61 -36.77
N ILE A 48 3.66 -49.98 -35.84
CA ILE A 48 4.02 -48.55 -35.91
C ILE A 48 5.52 -48.39 -35.69
N SER A 49 6.17 -47.60 -36.52
CA SER A 49 7.60 -47.29 -36.37
C SER A 49 7.89 -46.53 -35.08
N ARG A 50 8.88 -47.00 -34.30
CA ARG A 50 9.33 -46.32 -33.08
C ARG A 50 9.88 -44.92 -33.38
N PHE A 51 10.52 -44.74 -34.53
CA PHE A 51 11.06 -43.45 -34.96
C PHE A 51 9.96 -42.40 -35.14
N GLN A 52 8.87 -42.76 -35.83
CA GLN A 52 7.74 -41.86 -36.05
C GLN A 52 7.02 -41.50 -34.74
N VAL A 53 6.90 -42.46 -33.82
CA VAL A 53 6.32 -42.22 -32.48
C VAL A 53 7.20 -41.26 -31.67
N MET A 54 8.53 -41.41 -31.74
CA MET A 54 9.46 -40.48 -31.11
C MET A 54 9.36 -39.06 -31.69
N GLN A 55 9.30 -38.94 -33.01
CA GLN A 55 9.12 -37.66 -33.70
C GLN A 55 7.80 -36.98 -33.32
N TYR A 56 6.72 -37.77 -33.20
CA TYR A 56 5.42 -37.29 -32.72
C TYR A 56 5.49 -36.74 -31.28
N GLY A 57 6.19 -37.44 -30.38
CA GLY A 57 6.43 -36.95 -29.01
C GLY A 57 7.16 -35.59 -28.99
N GLN A 58 8.19 -35.42 -29.81
CA GLN A 58 8.94 -34.17 -29.90
C GLN A 58 8.09 -33.00 -30.40
N GLN A 59 7.20 -33.23 -31.37
CA GLN A 59 6.29 -32.19 -31.88
C GLN A 59 5.31 -31.71 -30.81
N LEU A 60 4.86 -32.59 -29.91
CA LEU A 60 4.00 -32.22 -28.79
C LEU A 60 4.70 -31.29 -27.80
N ASP A 61 5.98 -31.52 -27.48
CA ASP A 61 6.73 -30.69 -26.52
C ASP A 61 7.00 -29.28 -27.08
N VAL A 62 7.31 -29.18 -28.38
CA VAL A 62 7.49 -27.88 -29.06
C VAL A 62 6.18 -27.08 -29.07
N SER A 63 5.06 -27.74 -29.37
CA SER A 63 3.74 -27.08 -29.34
C SER A 63 3.39 -26.61 -27.93
N ALA A 64 3.65 -27.41 -26.88
CA ALA A 64 3.39 -27.02 -25.49
C ALA A 64 4.21 -25.80 -25.05
N ARG A 65 5.47 -25.67 -25.50
CA ARG A 65 6.33 -24.50 -25.19
C ARG A 65 5.91 -23.22 -25.90
N SER A 66 5.29 -23.32 -27.07
CA SER A 66 4.85 -22.15 -27.86
C SER A 66 3.61 -21.43 -27.32
N VAL A 67 2.92 -22.01 -26.32
CA VAL A 67 1.64 -21.50 -25.78
C VAL A 67 1.81 -20.76 -24.43
N ALA A 68 3.04 -20.60 -23.91
CA ALA A 68 3.27 -19.83 -22.69
C ALA A 68 3.13 -18.31 -22.95
N PRO A 69 2.25 -17.58 -22.24
CA PRO A 69 1.65 -16.36 -22.77
C PRO A 69 2.41 -15.07 -22.43
N ASP A 70 2.73 -14.29 -23.46
CA ASP A 70 3.26 -12.92 -23.38
C ASP A 70 2.26 -11.95 -22.71
N ALA A 71 0.95 -12.26 -22.80
CA ALA A 71 -0.14 -11.48 -22.22
C ALA A 71 -0.13 -11.43 -20.67
N SER A 72 0.44 -12.44 -19.98
CA SER A 72 0.55 -12.41 -18.51
C SER A 72 1.52 -11.33 -18.06
N ARG A 73 2.67 -11.22 -18.75
CA ARG A 73 3.71 -10.24 -18.44
C ARG A 73 3.25 -8.81 -18.69
N GLU A 74 2.50 -8.60 -19.78
CA GLU A 74 1.95 -7.28 -20.08
C GLU A 74 0.89 -6.84 -19.04
N ASN A 75 0.04 -7.77 -18.59
CA ASN A 75 -0.97 -7.47 -17.57
C ASN A 75 -0.34 -7.24 -16.20
N GLU A 76 0.70 -8.00 -15.84
CA GLU A 76 1.51 -7.81 -14.63
C GLU A 76 2.22 -6.45 -14.65
N ALA A 77 2.78 -6.04 -15.78
CA ALA A 77 3.43 -4.74 -15.93
C ALA A 77 2.43 -3.57 -15.79
N ARG A 78 1.22 -3.70 -16.36
CA ARG A 78 0.17 -2.68 -16.21
C ARG A 78 -0.32 -2.57 -14.77
N LYS A 79 -0.47 -3.69 -14.07
CA LYS A 79 -0.85 -3.70 -12.66
C LYS A 79 0.24 -3.07 -11.78
N ALA A 80 1.50 -3.44 -11.99
CA ALA A 80 2.62 -2.85 -11.26
C ALA A 80 2.72 -1.33 -11.45
N LYS A 81 2.47 -0.84 -12.66
CA LYS A 81 2.42 0.60 -12.93
C LYS A 81 1.25 1.28 -12.21
N ALA A 82 0.05 0.72 -12.28
CA ALA A 82 -1.11 1.28 -11.59
C ALA A 82 -0.93 1.29 -10.06
N ASP A 83 -0.33 0.24 -9.50
CA ASP A 83 -0.01 0.15 -8.07
C ASP A 83 1.04 1.20 -7.66
N ALA A 84 2.04 1.46 -8.52
CA ALA A 84 3.03 2.51 -8.31
C ALA A 84 2.40 3.92 -8.36
N ASP A 85 1.55 4.21 -9.36
CA ASP A 85 0.85 5.48 -9.50
C ASP A 85 -0.08 5.74 -8.29
N MET A 86 -0.79 4.71 -7.81
CA MET A 86 -1.62 4.80 -6.60
C MET A 86 -0.79 5.04 -5.33
N ALA A 87 0.37 4.40 -5.22
CA ALA A 87 1.28 4.60 -4.09
C ALA A 87 1.83 6.04 -4.07
N GLU A 88 2.20 6.59 -5.23
CA GLU A 88 2.66 7.97 -5.36
C GLU A 88 1.56 8.97 -4.99
N MET A 89 0.34 8.78 -5.50
CA MET A 89 -0.80 9.62 -5.15
C MET A 89 -1.14 9.57 -3.65
N LYS A 90 -1.00 8.39 -3.03
CA LYS A 90 -1.22 8.24 -1.59
C LYS A 90 -0.12 8.92 -0.78
N ALA A 91 1.14 8.81 -1.20
CA ALA A 91 2.26 9.49 -0.56
C ALA A 91 2.15 11.02 -0.67
N GLU A 92 1.77 11.54 -1.84
CA GLU A 92 1.54 12.97 -2.04
C GLU A 92 0.36 13.47 -1.19
N ARG A 93 -0.71 12.67 -1.06
CA ARG A 93 -1.82 13.02 -0.16
C ARG A 93 -1.37 13.04 1.30
N MET A 94 -0.62 12.03 1.75
CA MET A 94 -0.06 12.00 3.11
C MET A 94 0.83 13.20 3.39
N ARG A 95 1.68 13.63 2.43
CA ARG A 95 2.49 14.84 2.59
C ARG A 95 1.65 16.11 2.69
N ARG A 96 0.57 16.23 1.93
CA ARG A 96 -0.35 17.38 2.03
C ARG A 96 -1.16 17.38 3.32
N ASP A 97 -1.53 16.19 3.80
CA ASP A 97 -2.20 16.03 5.09
C ASP A 97 -1.23 16.40 6.23
N GLU A 98 0.04 15.99 6.13
CA GLU A 98 1.12 16.43 7.04
C GLU A 98 1.30 17.95 6.97
N ASP A 99 1.41 18.56 5.78
CA ASP A 99 1.56 20.01 5.60
C ASP A 99 0.38 20.80 6.19
N ALA A 100 -0.83 20.22 6.24
CA ALA A 100 -1.99 20.85 6.85
C ALA A 100 -1.85 21.00 8.38
N GLU A 101 -0.96 20.24 9.01
CA GLU A 101 -0.65 20.36 10.45
C GLU A 101 0.36 21.48 10.76
N TRP A 102 0.98 22.09 9.74
CA TRP A 102 1.99 23.14 9.92
C TRP A 102 1.41 24.53 9.70
N LEU A 103 1.67 25.42 10.66
CA LEU A 103 1.42 26.85 10.52
C LEU A 103 2.65 27.54 9.94
N HIS A 104 2.45 28.51 9.04
CA HIS A 104 3.54 29.39 8.67
C HIS A 104 4.06 30.15 9.89
N ALA A 105 5.36 30.41 9.93
CA ALA A 105 6.00 30.99 11.11
C ALA A 105 5.40 32.35 11.50
N ASP A 106 5.04 33.18 10.52
CA ASP A 106 4.36 34.46 10.72
C ASP A 106 2.96 34.30 11.33
N GLN A 107 2.18 33.33 10.87
CA GLN A 107 0.87 32.98 11.43
C GLN A 107 0.99 32.46 12.87
N ALA A 108 2.00 31.61 13.14
CA ALA A 108 2.28 31.12 14.49
C ALA A 108 2.65 32.27 15.44
N TRP A 109 3.51 33.21 15.01
CA TRP A 109 3.86 34.39 15.80
C TRP A 109 2.66 35.30 16.06
N ALA A 110 1.79 35.50 15.07
CA ALA A 110 0.56 36.28 15.24
C ALA A 110 -0.39 35.63 16.25
N ALA A 111 -0.56 34.30 16.18
CA ALA A 111 -1.37 33.55 17.14
C ALA A 111 -0.81 33.65 18.57
N ILE A 112 0.50 33.47 18.75
CA ILE A 112 1.17 33.62 20.05
C ILE A 112 1.00 35.04 20.58
N ALA A 113 1.17 36.06 19.75
CA ALA A 113 0.99 37.45 20.15
C ALA A 113 -0.45 37.74 20.62
N GLY A 114 -1.46 37.18 19.94
CA GLY A 114 -2.86 37.28 20.35
C GLY A 114 -3.13 36.62 21.70
N ILE A 115 -2.59 35.42 21.92
CA ILE A 115 -2.72 34.69 23.19
C ILE A 115 -2.03 35.45 24.33
N LEU A 116 -0.82 35.97 24.11
CA LEU A 116 -0.10 36.79 25.10
C LEU A 116 -0.84 38.08 25.43
N GLY A 117 -1.49 38.71 24.44
CA GLY A 117 -2.35 39.88 24.66
C GLY A 117 -3.53 39.55 25.57
N THR A 118 -4.23 38.45 25.28
CA THR A 118 -5.36 37.97 26.09
C THR A 118 -4.92 37.63 27.51
N LEU A 119 -3.80 36.91 27.67
CA LEU A 119 -3.24 36.59 28.98
C LEU A 119 -2.91 37.83 29.80
N ARG A 120 -2.30 38.84 29.18
CA ARG A 120 -2.03 40.12 29.85
C ARG A 120 -3.31 40.77 30.36
N ASP A 121 -4.37 40.76 29.56
CA ASP A 121 -5.64 41.38 29.92
C ASP A 121 -6.35 40.59 31.03
N CYS A 122 -6.34 39.25 30.99
CA CYS A 122 -6.83 38.40 32.08
C CYS A 122 -6.06 38.66 33.40
N ILE A 123 -4.73 38.71 33.37
CA ILE A 123 -3.91 39.04 34.55
C ILE A 123 -4.33 40.39 35.12
N ARG A 124 -4.41 41.42 34.28
CA ARG A 124 -4.81 42.76 34.70
C ARG A 124 -6.22 42.76 35.31
N HIS A 125 -7.16 42.04 34.71
CA HIS A 125 -8.52 41.91 35.19
C HIS A 125 -8.56 41.30 36.60
N HIS A 126 -7.90 40.15 36.80
CA HIS A 126 -7.88 39.47 38.10
C HIS A 126 -7.16 40.29 39.17
N PHE A 127 -6.07 40.99 38.83
CA PHE A 127 -5.44 41.93 39.77
C PHE A 127 -6.37 43.08 40.14
N HIS A 128 -7.09 43.66 39.18
CA HIS A 128 -8.01 44.75 39.47
C HIS A 128 -9.20 44.29 40.32
N ALA A 129 -9.70 43.07 40.09
CA ALA A 129 -10.76 42.47 40.89
C ALA A 129 -10.29 42.13 42.31
N GLY A 130 -9.08 41.57 42.46
CA GLY A 130 -8.50 41.13 43.73
C GLY A 130 -7.72 42.18 44.51
N GLN A 131 -7.60 43.43 44.01
CA GLN A 131 -6.73 44.44 44.62
C GLN A 131 -7.08 44.78 46.08
N ASN A 132 -8.37 44.76 46.44
CA ASN A 132 -8.80 45.04 47.82
C ASN A 132 -8.42 43.88 48.76
N ASP A 133 -8.60 42.64 48.30
CA ASP A 133 -8.23 41.45 49.05
C ASP A 133 -6.71 41.37 49.22
N LEU A 134 -5.94 41.75 48.19
CA LEU A 134 -4.49 41.86 48.28
C LEU A 134 -4.04 42.82 49.40
N VAL A 135 -4.70 43.99 49.51
CA VAL A 135 -4.42 44.94 50.60
C VAL A 135 -4.74 44.33 51.96
N GLN A 136 -5.82 43.56 52.07
CA GLN A 136 -6.21 42.89 53.31
C GLN A 136 -5.26 41.73 53.68
N VAL A 137 -4.80 40.96 52.69
CA VAL A 137 -3.80 39.89 52.87
C VAL A 137 -2.45 40.47 53.27
N ALA A 138 -2.03 41.59 52.67
CA ALA A 138 -0.80 42.25 53.09
C ALA A 138 -0.91 42.83 54.51
N GLY A 139 -2.04 43.48 54.84
CA GLY A 139 -2.30 44.03 56.17
C GLY A 139 -1.24 45.02 56.69
N GLY A 140 -0.30 45.46 55.84
CA GLY A 140 0.88 46.24 56.22
C GLY A 140 1.95 45.48 57.02
N ASP A 141 1.85 44.15 57.15
CA ASP A 141 2.78 43.33 57.93
C ASP A 141 3.74 42.55 57.02
N MET A 142 5.05 42.78 57.21
CA MET A 142 6.10 42.15 56.42
C MET A 142 6.22 40.64 56.68
N ASN A 143 5.72 40.15 57.83
CA ASN A 143 5.72 38.72 58.13
C ASN A 143 4.71 37.92 57.29
N ARG A 144 3.74 38.60 56.66
CA ARG A 144 2.68 37.99 55.83
C ARG A 144 3.07 37.86 54.36
N ASN A 145 4.36 38.02 54.04
CA ASN A 145 4.86 37.98 52.66
C ASN A 145 4.53 36.66 51.94
N SER A 146 4.52 35.52 52.66
CA SER A 146 4.13 34.23 52.08
C SER A 146 2.67 34.22 51.62
N GLU A 147 1.77 34.80 52.40
CA GLU A 147 0.34 34.86 52.09
C GLU A 147 0.08 35.79 50.90
N VAL A 148 0.80 36.91 50.85
CA VAL A 148 0.76 37.85 49.72
C VAL A 148 1.24 37.17 48.43
N PHE A 149 2.34 36.41 48.50
CA PHE A 149 2.85 35.65 47.37
C PHE A 149 1.83 34.61 46.88
N GLU A 150 1.27 33.80 47.78
CA GLU A 150 0.24 32.79 47.44
C GLU A 150 -0.99 33.43 46.77
N PHE A 151 -1.44 34.58 47.27
CA PHE A 151 -2.55 35.30 46.66
C PHE A 151 -2.23 35.81 45.25
N CYS A 152 -1.01 36.34 45.03
CA CYS A 152 -0.57 36.78 43.71
C CYS A 152 -0.43 35.59 42.74
N ASP A 153 0.09 34.45 43.22
CA ASP A 153 0.20 33.23 42.43
C ASP A 153 -1.18 32.70 42.03
N ASP A 154 -2.16 32.69 42.94
CA ASP A 154 -3.54 32.30 42.64
C ASP A 154 -4.20 33.21 41.59
N ILE A 155 -3.95 34.53 41.65
CA ILE A 155 -4.38 35.47 40.60
C ILE A 155 -3.79 35.10 39.24
N VAL A 156 -2.49 34.80 39.19
CA VAL A 156 -1.82 34.41 37.94
C VAL A 156 -2.38 33.08 37.45
N ASN A 157 -2.54 32.07 38.32
CA ASN A 157 -3.10 30.77 37.98
C ASN A 157 -4.52 30.89 37.40
N LYS A 158 -5.38 31.73 37.97
CA LYS A 158 -6.72 32.01 37.42
C LYS A 158 -6.65 32.56 36.01
N ALA A 159 -5.77 33.53 35.75
CA ALA A 159 -5.60 34.11 34.42
C ALA A 159 -5.09 33.08 33.39
N PHE A 160 -4.12 32.24 33.77
CA PHE A 160 -3.64 31.16 32.89
C PHE A 160 -4.71 30.12 32.61
N ASN A 161 -5.49 29.72 33.62
CA ASN A 161 -6.57 28.76 33.46
C ASN A 161 -7.72 29.30 32.58
N GLU A 162 -8.00 30.60 32.65
CA GLU A 162 -8.99 31.26 31.80
C GLU A 162 -8.56 31.24 30.33
N VAL A 163 -7.32 31.65 30.04
CA VAL A 163 -6.75 31.61 28.68
C VAL A 163 -6.66 30.17 28.15
N ALA A 164 -6.34 29.20 29.00
CA ALA A 164 -6.30 27.79 28.62
C ALA A 164 -7.70 27.19 28.40
N GLY A 165 -8.71 27.68 29.13
CA GLY A 165 -10.11 27.26 29.02
C GLY A 165 -10.82 27.83 27.78
N GLU A 166 -10.39 29.00 27.31
CA GLU A 166 -10.73 29.52 25.99
C GLU A 166 -10.01 28.69 24.92
N SER A 167 -10.61 27.55 24.55
CA SER A 167 -10.10 26.68 23.49
C SER A 167 -9.76 27.50 22.25
N ILE A 168 -8.47 27.51 21.87
CA ILE A 168 -7.96 28.20 20.68
C ILE A 168 -8.63 27.57 19.45
N ASN A 169 -9.72 28.18 18.96
CA ASN A 169 -10.38 27.77 17.73
C ASN A 169 -9.59 28.31 16.54
N VAL A 170 -8.56 27.57 16.13
CA VAL A 170 -7.84 27.87 14.88
C VAL A 170 -8.78 27.59 13.71
N THR A 171 -9.29 28.65 13.09
CA THR A 171 -10.15 28.55 11.91
C THR A 171 -9.26 28.80 10.69
N PHE A 172 -8.95 27.75 9.94
CA PHE A 172 -8.16 27.89 8.71
C PHE A 172 -9.06 28.46 7.59
N GLU A 173 -8.84 29.71 7.19
CA GLU A 173 -9.44 30.22 5.97
C GLU A 173 -8.82 29.52 4.77
N LYS A 174 -9.66 28.85 3.98
CA LYS A 174 -9.25 28.15 2.77
C LYS A 174 -8.77 29.20 1.76
N GLY A 175 -7.45 29.29 1.59
CA GLY A 175 -6.79 30.26 0.72
C GLY A 175 -7.52 30.41 -0.63
N GLY A 176 -7.96 31.63 -0.92
CA GLY A 176 -8.65 31.97 -2.14
C GLY A 176 -7.80 31.59 -3.35
N LYS A 177 -8.36 30.77 -4.24
CA LYS A 177 -7.85 30.63 -5.60
C LYS A 177 -8.03 31.99 -6.28
N ASN A 178 -6.94 32.72 -6.49
CA ASN A 178 -6.92 33.79 -7.47
C ASN A 178 -7.02 33.13 -8.85
N GLU A 179 -8.13 33.39 -9.55
CA GLU A 179 -8.29 33.20 -11.01
C GLU A 179 -7.37 34.14 -11.80
#